data_AF-A0A923Q839-F1
#
_entry.id   AF-A0A923Q839-F1
#
_cell.length_a   1.000
_cell.length_b   1.000
_cell.length_c   1.000
_cell.angle_alpha   90.00
_cell.angle_beta   90.00
_cell.angle_gamma   90.00
#
_symmetry.space_group_name_H-M   'P 1'
#
loop_
_entity.id
_entity.type
_entity.pdbx_description
1 polymer ?
#
loop_
_entity_poly.entity_id
_entity_poly.type
_entity_poly.pdbx_seq_one_letter_code
_entity_poly.pdbx_strand_id
1 'polypeptide(L)'
;MRLPKDPASRLALLVAVFTVSRFVVLVLTRARELYPYQDDVLEISAFSGWGAAFANGTAGVPLRDGPWEYPAGAAAVIIAPALLRGAPYVLGFVGQMLVWDVAVLLVLALLGLRRGSLAGAWLWVAVVPLLGPVALARFDVVPTALAIGGLAAATAAPALAGV
;
A
#
# COMPACT_ATOMS: atom_id res chain seq x y z
N MET A 1 4.65 27.94 -5.07
CA MET A 1 3.17 27.83 -5.00
C MET A 1 2.76 28.06 -3.55
N ARG A 2 1.89 29.04 -3.24
CA ARG A 2 1.41 29.23 -1.86
C ARG A 2 0.27 28.22 -1.61
N LEU A 3 0.35 27.46 -0.53
CA LEU A 3 -0.72 26.54 -0.14
C LEU A 3 -2.01 27.33 0.18
N PRO A 4 -3.21 26.77 -0.09
CA PRO A 4 -4.48 27.38 0.32
C PRO A 4 -4.51 27.66 1.83
N LYS A 5 -5.20 28.72 2.25
CA LYS A 5 -5.26 29.12 3.66
C LYS A 5 -6.33 28.36 4.43
N ASP A 6 -7.45 28.05 3.79
CA ASP A 6 -8.56 27.33 4.40
C ASP A 6 -8.31 25.80 4.41
N PRO A 7 -8.74 25.10 5.47
CA PRO A 7 -8.47 23.68 5.64
C PRO A 7 -9.12 22.80 4.56
N ALA A 8 -10.31 23.18 4.08
CA ALA A 8 -11.02 22.43 3.05
C ALA A 8 -10.26 22.42 1.72
N SER A 9 -9.78 23.59 1.25
CA SER A 9 -8.99 23.69 0.02
C SER A 9 -7.64 23.00 0.15
N ARG A 10 -7.03 22.99 1.35
CA ARG A 10 -5.79 22.23 1.60
C ARG A 10 -6.01 20.72 1.47
N LEU A 11 -7.13 20.20 1.99
CA LEU A 11 -7.49 18.79 1.84
C LEU A 11 -7.85 18.45 0.40
N ALA A 12 -8.60 19.30 -0.30
CA ALA A 12 -8.92 19.11 -1.71
C ALA A 12 -7.64 19.05 -2.56
N LEU A 13 -6.69 19.96 -2.31
CA LEU A 13 -5.39 19.95 -2.99
C LEU A 13 -4.59 18.68 -2.65
N LEU A 14 -4.56 18.27 -1.38
CA LEU A 14 -3.88 17.04 -0.95
C LEU A 14 -4.45 15.80 -1.68
N VAL A 15 -5.78 15.67 -1.73
CA VAL A 15 -6.47 14.58 -2.44
C VAL A 15 -6.19 14.66 -3.95
N ALA A 16 -6.22 15.85 -4.55
CA ALA A 16 -5.93 16.02 -5.97
C ALA A 16 -4.48 15.58 -6.30
N VAL A 17 -3.49 16.02 -5.51
CA VAL A 17 -2.09 15.64 -5.71
C VAL A 17 -1.89 14.14 -5.46
N PHE A 18 -2.52 13.58 -4.43
CA PHE A 18 -2.53 12.13 -4.21
C PHE A 18 -3.05 11.41 -5.45
N THR A 19 -4.26 11.72 -5.92
CA THR A 19 -4.88 11.05 -7.07
C THR A 19 -4.02 11.14 -8.33
N VAL A 20 -3.53 12.34 -8.66
CA VAL A 20 -2.67 12.55 -9.83
C VAL A 20 -1.37 11.76 -9.69
N SER A 21 -0.71 11.82 -8.53
CA SER A 21 0.55 11.11 -8.32
C SER A 21 0.41 9.60 -8.41
N ARG A 22 -0.68 9.02 -7.86
CA ARG A 22 -0.94 7.57 -7.93
C ARG A 22 -1.34 7.16 -9.34
N PHE A 23 -2.10 7.99 -10.05
CA PHE A 23 -2.38 7.78 -11.46
C PHE A 23 -1.10 7.75 -12.30
N VAL A 24 -0.17 8.68 -12.06
CA VAL A 24 1.14 8.68 -12.72
C VAL A 24 1.92 7.40 -12.41
N VAL A 25 1.99 6.98 -11.14
CA VAL A 25 2.64 5.71 -10.75
C VAL A 25 2.00 4.52 -11.49
N LEU A 26 0.67 4.47 -11.56
CA LEU A 26 -0.06 3.42 -12.29
C LEU A 26 0.28 3.41 -13.79
N VAL A 27 0.37 4.58 -14.43
CA VAL A 27 0.78 4.67 -15.83
C VAL A 27 2.23 4.23 -16.01
N LEU A 28 3.12 4.63 -15.09
CA LEU A 28 4.54 4.25 -15.12
C LEU A 28 4.76 2.73 -14.97
N THR A 29 3.83 1.99 -14.36
CA THR A 29 3.89 0.51 -14.35
C THR A 29 3.88 -0.11 -15.74
N ARG A 30 3.39 0.61 -16.76
CA ARG A 30 3.39 0.17 -18.16
C ARG A 30 4.68 0.50 -18.90
N ALA A 31 5.49 1.42 -18.37
CA ALA A 31 6.71 1.90 -18.99
C ALA A 31 7.92 1.08 -18.51
N ARG A 32 7.92 -0.23 -18.80
CA ARG A 32 8.99 -1.16 -18.37
C ARG A 32 10.39 -0.73 -18.80
N GLU A 33 10.49 -0.06 -19.95
CA GLU A 33 11.75 0.47 -20.50
C GLU A 33 12.41 1.53 -19.60
N LEU A 34 11.64 2.22 -18.76
CA LEU A 34 12.16 3.19 -17.79
C LEU A 34 12.79 2.53 -16.56
N TYR A 35 12.62 1.22 -16.39
CA TYR A 35 13.08 0.45 -15.23
C TYR A 35 13.86 -0.80 -15.68
N PRO A 36 15.00 -0.65 -16.38
CA PRO A 36 15.73 -1.75 -17.02
C PRO A 36 16.38 -2.75 -16.06
N TYR A 37 16.35 -2.50 -14.75
CA TYR A 37 16.85 -3.41 -13.70
C TYR A 37 15.71 -4.06 -12.89
N GLN A 38 14.47 -3.89 -13.32
CA GLN A 38 13.29 -4.51 -12.73
C GLN A 38 12.84 -5.65 -13.66
N ASP A 39 13.69 -6.66 -13.83
CA ASP A 39 13.51 -7.73 -14.82
C ASP A 39 12.20 -8.52 -14.63
N ASP A 40 11.82 -8.72 -13.37
CA ASP A 40 10.50 -9.21 -12.96
C ASP A 40 9.84 -8.07 -12.17
N VAL A 41 9.19 -7.15 -12.88
CA VAL A 41 8.95 -5.79 -12.36
C VAL A 41 8.31 -5.77 -10.97
N LEU A 42 7.58 -6.81 -10.57
CA LEU A 42 6.82 -6.85 -9.33
C LEU A 42 6.69 -8.33 -8.92
N GLU A 43 7.07 -8.74 -7.70
CA GLU A 43 6.89 -10.12 -7.15
C GLU A 43 5.45 -10.68 -7.24
N ILE A 44 4.51 -9.94 -7.85
CA ILE A 44 3.11 -10.30 -8.10
C ILE A 44 2.96 -11.64 -8.83
N SER A 45 3.89 -12.02 -9.70
CA SER A 45 3.90 -13.34 -10.34
C SER A 45 4.07 -14.47 -9.29
N ALA A 46 5.06 -14.32 -8.41
CA ALA A 46 5.29 -15.23 -7.27
C ALA A 46 4.12 -15.18 -6.27
N PHE A 47 3.61 -13.99 -5.95
CA PHE A 47 2.44 -13.80 -5.09
C PHE A 47 1.20 -14.48 -5.66
N SER A 48 0.98 -14.41 -6.98
CA SER A 48 -0.13 -15.10 -7.65
C SER A 48 -0.01 -16.61 -7.50
N GLY A 49 1.20 -17.17 -7.65
CA GLY A 49 1.47 -18.58 -7.44
C GLY A 49 1.16 -19.03 -6.01
N TRP A 50 1.70 -18.32 -5.02
CA TRP A 50 1.44 -18.61 -3.59
C TRP A 50 -0.03 -18.41 -3.22
N GLY A 51 -0.66 -17.33 -3.67
CA GLY A 51 -2.06 -17.03 -3.41
C GLY A 51 -2.99 -18.13 -3.92
N ALA A 52 -2.74 -18.65 -5.12
CA ALA A 52 -3.49 -19.78 -5.66
C ALA A 52 -3.24 -21.07 -4.86
N ALA A 53 -1.99 -21.36 -4.48
CA ALA A 53 -1.66 -22.53 -3.67
C ALA A 53 -2.35 -22.52 -2.30
N PHE A 54 -2.32 -21.36 -1.61
CA PHE A 54 -2.98 -21.18 -0.33
C PHE A 54 -4.52 -21.24 -0.44
N ALA A 55 -5.10 -20.58 -1.45
CA ALA A 55 -6.56 -20.56 -1.62
C ALA A 55 -7.15 -21.94 -1.94
N ASN A 56 -6.40 -22.78 -2.65
CA ASN A 56 -6.82 -24.11 -3.06
C ASN A 56 -6.40 -25.23 -2.08
N GLY A 57 -5.65 -24.89 -1.02
CA GLY A 57 -5.15 -25.88 -0.04
C GLY A 57 -4.23 -26.96 -0.65
N THR A 58 -3.60 -26.68 -1.80
CA THR A 58 -2.95 -27.70 -2.66
C THR A 58 -1.45 -27.90 -2.41
N ALA A 59 -0.85 -27.14 -1.51
CA ALA A 59 0.53 -27.36 -1.07
C ALA A 59 0.62 -27.11 0.43
N GLY A 60 1.28 -28.00 1.17
CA GLY A 60 1.70 -27.71 2.54
C GLY A 60 2.37 -26.34 2.53
N VAL A 61 1.88 -25.42 3.36
CA VAL A 61 2.46 -24.09 3.49
C VAL A 61 3.96 -24.30 3.65
N PRO A 62 4.83 -23.77 2.78
CA PRO A 62 6.25 -24.01 2.88
C PRO A 62 6.81 -23.15 4.02
N LEU A 63 6.29 -23.33 5.23
CA LEU A 63 6.70 -22.66 6.46
C LEU A 63 8.10 -23.10 6.87
N ARG A 64 8.64 -24.15 6.24
CA ARG A 64 9.94 -24.72 6.62
C ARG A 64 10.82 -25.14 5.43
N ASP A 65 10.25 -25.69 4.36
CA ASP A 65 11.02 -26.33 3.28
C ASP A 65 10.70 -25.80 1.86
N GLY A 66 10.16 -24.59 1.72
CA GLY A 66 9.94 -24.00 0.40
C GLY A 66 10.11 -22.48 0.37
N PRO A 67 9.83 -21.84 -0.78
CA PRO A 67 10.30 -20.48 -1.07
C PRO A 67 9.54 -19.36 -0.32
N TRP A 68 8.73 -19.69 0.69
CA TRP A 68 7.95 -18.71 1.44
C TRP A 68 8.77 -18.16 2.61
N GLU A 69 9.03 -16.85 2.60
CA GLU A 69 9.95 -16.20 3.56
C GLU A 69 9.25 -15.20 4.49
N TYR A 70 7.93 -15.03 4.36
CA TYR A 70 7.18 -13.98 5.06
C TYR A 70 6.49 -14.49 6.32
N PRO A 71 6.22 -13.62 7.32
CA PRO A 71 5.41 -13.98 8.47
C PRO A 71 3.98 -14.38 8.06
N ALA A 72 3.31 -15.19 8.89
CA ALA A 72 1.97 -15.71 8.62
C ALA A 72 0.94 -14.62 8.25
N GLY A 73 1.04 -13.42 8.82
CA GLY A 73 0.15 -12.30 8.49
C GLY A 73 0.22 -11.85 7.03
N ALA A 74 1.36 -12.03 6.35
CA ALA A 74 1.50 -11.70 4.94
C ALA A 74 0.63 -12.60 4.04
N ALA A 75 0.35 -13.84 4.46
CA ALA A 75 -0.48 -14.76 3.69
C ALA A 75 -1.87 -14.17 3.41
N ALA A 76 -2.46 -13.44 4.37
CA ALA A 76 -3.76 -12.80 4.17
C ALA A 76 -3.73 -11.79 3.01
N VAL A 77 -2.65 -11.03 2.89
CA VAL A 77 -2.45 -10.04 1.81
C VAL A 77 -2.28 -10.72 0.45
N ILE A 78 -1.60 -11.86 0.42
CA ILE A 78 -1.35 -12.63 -0.80
C ILE A 78 -2.59 -13.41 -1.25
N ILE A 79 -3.41 -13.90 -0.31
CA ILE A 79 -4.63 -14.67 -0.58
C ILE A 79 -5.78 -13.77 -1.04
N ALA A 80 -5.96 -12.60 -0.42
CA ALA A 80 -7.09 -11.69 -0.67
C ALA A 80 -7.40 -11.47 -2.18
N PRO A 81 -6.43 -11.12 -3.05
CA PRO A 81 -6.69 -10.96 -4.48
C PRO A 81 -7.07 -12.27 -5.20
N ALA A 82 -6.62 -13.43 -4.73
CA ALA A 82 -7.01 -14.73 -5.30
C ALA A 82 -8.47 -15.10 -5.03
N LEU A 83 -9.11 -14.47 -4.03
CA LEU A 83 -10.53 -14.67 -3.73
C LEU A 83 -11.46 -13.92 -4.70
N LEU A 84 -10.95 -12.93 -5.44
CA LEU A 84 -11.70 -12.13 -6.41
C LEU A 84 -11.89 -12.90 -7.72
N ARG A 85 -12.80 -13.87 -7.70
CA ARG A 85 -13.11 -14.71 -8.87
C ARG A 85 -13.50 -13.85 -10.08
N GLY A 86 -12.86 -14.09 -11.22
CA GLY A 86 -13.13 -13.40 -12.48
C GLY A 86 -12.33 -12.10 -12.72
N ALA A 87 -11.50 -11.67 -11.76
CA ALA A 87 -10.57 -10.56 -11.94
C ALA A 87 -9.12 -11.07 -12.10
N PRO A 88 -8.27 -10.40 -12.91
CA PRO A 88 -6.84 -10.70 -12.94
C PRO A 88 -6.21 -10.45 -11.56
N TYR A 89 -5.38 -11.40 -11.07
CA TYR A 89 -4.72 -11.29 -9.76
C TYR A 89 -3.97 -9.96 -9.58
N VAL A 90 -3.26 -9.52 -10.61
CA VAL A 90 -2.52 -8.24 -10.63
C VAL A 90 -3.44 -7.06 -10.31
N LEU A 91 -4.65 -7.03 -10.87
CA LEU A 91 -5.59 -5.94 -10.63
C LEU A 91 -6.11 -5.97 -9.18
N GLY A 92 -6.44 -7.17 -8.68
CA GLY A 92 -6.82 -7.35 -7.28
C GLY A 92 -5.70 -6.90 -6.33
N PHE A 93 -4.46 -7.30 -6.63
CA PHE A 93 -3.28 -6.98 -5.82
C PHE A 93 -2.96 -5.49 -5.82
N VAL A 94 -2.88 -4.85 -6.98
CA VAL A 94 -2.61 -3.40 -7.06
C VAL A 94 -3.77 -2.61 -6.45
N GLY A 95 -5.01 -3.05 -6.67
CA GLY A 95 -6.21 -2.47 -6.07
C GLY A 95 -6.18 -2.47 -4.54
N GLN A 96 -5.81 -3.59 -3.90
CA GLN A 96 -5.67 -3.64 -2.45
C GLN A 96 -4.55 -2.72 -1.94
N MET A 97 -3.43 -2.58 -2.67
CA MET A 97 -2.35 -1.67 -2.27
C MET A 97 -2.80 -0.21 -2.31
N LEU A 98 -3.59 0.18 -3.32
CA LEU A 98 -4.21 1.50 -3.37
C LEU A 98 -5.18 1.74 -2.21
N VAL A 99 -5.96 0.73 -1.81
CA VAL A 99 -6.86 0.84 -0.65
C VAL A 99 -6.06 1.12 0.63
N TRP A 100 -4.96 0.41 0.85
CA TRP A 100 -4.08 0.65 2.00
C TRP A 100 -3.37 2.02 1.93
N ASP A 101 -2.91 2.44 0.75
CA ASP A 101 -2.31 3.77 0.53
C ASP A 101 -3.32 4.91 0.84
N VAL A 102 -4.58 4.74 0.42
CA VAL A 102 -5.68 5.65 0.79
C VAL A 102 -5.91 5.64 2.31
N ALA A 103 -5.90 4.47 2.96
CA ALA A 103 -6.07 4.39 4.40
C ALA A 103 -4.95 5.15 5.15
N VAL A 104 -3.69 5.03 4.70
CA VAL A 104 -2.58 5.82 5.25
C VAL A 104 -2.82 7.31 5.09
N LEU A 105 -3.19 7.76 3.88
CA LEU A 105 -3.49 9.17 3.65
C LEU A 105 -4.58 9.68 4.58
N LEU A 106 -5.67 8.92 4.75
CA LEU A 106 -6.78 9.28 5.63
C LEU A 106 -6.32 9.41 7.08
N VAL A 107 -5.57 8.45 7.61
CA VAL A 107 -5.04 8.50 8.99
C VAL A 107 -4.16 9.74 9.18
N LEU A 108 -3.21 9.98 8.27
CA LEU A 108 -2.30 11.12 8.35
C LEU A 108 -3.03 12.46 8.21
N ALA A 109 -4.02 12.55 7.32
CA ALA A 109 -4.83 13.75 7.15
C ALA A 109 -5.69 14.03 8.39
N LEU A 110 -6.37 13.02 8.94
CA LEU A 110 -7.18 13.15 10.14
C LEU A 110 -6.34 13.55 11.36
N LEU A 111 -5.18 12.92 11.56
CA LEU A 111 -4.24 13.31 12.61
C LEU A 111 -3.74 14.73 12.40
N GLY A 112 -3.41 15.09 11.16
CA GLY A 112 -2.93 16.42 10.84
C GLY A 112 -3.96 17.52 11.07
N LEU A 113 -5.25 17.26 10.79
CA LEU A 113 -6.34 18.16 11.14
C LEU A 113 -6.48 18.32 12.65
N ARG A 114 -6.38 17.22 13.42
CA ARG A 114 -6.48 17.25 14.89
C ARG A 114 -5.30 17.94 15.56
N ARG A 115 -4.09 17.83 14.98
CA ARG A 115 -2.84 18.37 15.53
C ARG A 115 -2.41 19.70 14.91
N GLY A 116 -3.16 20.23 13.94
CA GLY A 116 -2.91 21.51 13.30
C GLY A 116 -1.87 21.51 12.17
N SER A 117 -1.38 20.35 11.73
CA SER A 117 -0.37 20.25 10.66
C SER A 117 -0.58 19.03 9.75
N LEU A 118 -0.77 19.28 8.45
CA LEU A 118 -0.86 18.24 7.41
C LEU A 118 0.52 17.78 6.90
N ALA A 119 1.62 18.12 7.57
CA ALA A 119 2.97 17.85 7.08
C ALA A 119 3.22 16.36 6.80
N GLY A 120 2.77 15.46 7.68
CA GLY A 120 2.90 14.02 7.46
C GLY A 120 2.16 13.52 6.22
N ALA A 121 0.94 14.02 5.98
CA ALA A 121 0.17 13.67 4.79
C ALA A 121 0.84 14.21 3.50
N TRP A 122 1.38 15.43 3.54
CA TRP A 122 2.14 15.99 2.41
C TRP A 122 3.42 15.22 2.13
N LEU A 123 4.16 14.83 3.18
CA LEU A 123 5.35 14.00 3.04
C LEU A 123 5.00 12.66 2.37
N TRP A 124 3.93 12.00 2.82
CA TRP A 124 3.44 10.76 2.22
C TRP A 124 3.08 10.93 0.74
N VAL A 125 2.36 12.00 0.39
CA VAL A 125 1.97 12.26 -0.99
C VAL A 125 3.18 12.55 -1.88
N ALA A 126 4.21 13.22 -1.36
CA ALA A 126 5.40 13.59 -2.12
C ALA A 126 6.42 12.46 -2.28
N VAL A 127 6.65 11.66 -1.23
CA VAL A 127 7.74 10.67 -1.20
C VAL A 127 7.34 9.36 -1.88
N VAL A 128 6.13 8.85 -1.64
CA VAL A 128 5.70 7.54 -2.16
C VAL A 128 5.82 7.44 -3.69
N PRO A 129 5.42 8.44 -4.50
CA PRO A 129 5.56 8.37 -5.95
C PRO A 129 7.01 8.27 -6.45
N LEU A 130 7.99 8.70 -5.64
CA LEU A 130 9.42 8.62 -6.00
C LEU A 130 9.94 7.18 -6.00
N LEU A 131 9.22 6.25 -5.35
CA LEU A 131 9.50 4.82 -5.41
C LEU A 131 9.06 4.19 -6.74
N GLY A 132 8.30 4.92 -7.56
CA GLY A 132 7.80 4.45 -8.84
C GLY A 132 6.83 3.26 -8.70
N PRO A 133 6.78 2.36 -9.71
CA PRO A 133 5.89 1.20 -9.74
C PRO A 133 5.93 0.31 -8.50
N VAL A 134 7.09 0.20 -7.86
CA VAL A 134 7.32 -0.66 -6.68
C VAL A 134 6.37 -0.30 -5.54
N ALA A 135 6.00 0.99 -5.40
CA ALA A 135 5.09 1.47 -4.36
C ALA A 135 3.74 0.74 -4.32
N LEU A 136 3.24 0.25 -5.46
CA LEU A 136 1.90 -0.36 -5.57
C LEU A 136 1.94 -1.86 -5.84
N ALA A 137 3.13 -2.42 -5.86
CA ALA A 137 3.37 -3.72 -6.44
C ALA A 137 4.17 -4.67 -5.56
N ARG A 138 4.73 -4.10 -4.49
CA ARG A 138 5.03 -4.81 -3.26
C ARG A 138 3.93 -4.52 -2.26
N PHE A 139 3.87 -5.34 -1.21
CA PHE A 139 2.89 -5.14 -0.15
C PHE A 139 3.39 -4.27 1.01
N ASP A 140 4.53 -3.57 0.87
CA ASP A 140 5.17 -2.78 1.94
C ASP A 140 4.26 -1.68 2.52
N VAL A 141 3.26 -1.21 1.76
CA VAL A 141 2.26 -0.25 2.25
C VAL A 141 1.39 -0.83 3.37
N VAL A 142 1.17 -2.15 3.39
CA VAL A 142 0.35 -2.81 4.42
C VAL A 142 1.01 -2.75 5.80
N PRO A 143 2.24 -3.27 6.03
CA PRO A 143 2.88 -3.14 7.33
C PRO A 143 3.15 -1.67 7.69
N THR A 144 3.41 -0.80 6.70
CA THR A 144 3.53 0.64 6.93
C THR A 144 2.24 1.24 7.48
N ALA A 145 1.08 0.88 6.91
CA ALA A 145 -0.21 1.36 7.39
C ALA A 145 -0.52 0.86 8.80
N LEU A 146 -0.19 -0.40 9.10
CA LEU A 146 -0.33 -0.96 10.44
C LEU A 146 0.57 -0.23 11.45
N ALA A 147 1.82 0.08 11.08
CA ALA A 147 2.74 0.83 11.94
C ALA A 147 2.25 2.27 12.19
N ILE A 148 1.82 2.99 11.15
CA ILE A 148 1.23 4.33 11.28
C ILE A 148 -0.03 4.29 12.15
N GLY A 149 -0.90 3.30 11.93
CA GLY A 149 -2.11 3.08 12.73
C GLY A 149 -1.79 2.80 14.20
N GLY A 150 -0.81 1.94 14.49
CA GLY A 150 -0.34 1.65 15.83
C GLY A 150 0.21 2.88 16.54
N LEU A 151 1.05 3.67 15.86
CA LEU A 151 1.56 4.94 16.40
C LEU A 151 0.46 5.96 16.66
N ALA A 152 -0.53 6.04 15.75
CA ALA A 152 -1.71 6.87 15.94
C ALA A 152 -2.51 6.45 17.18
N ALA A 153 -2.74 5.13 17.32
CA ALA A 153 -3.48 4.53 18.42
C ALA A 153 -2.75 4.68 19.75
N ALA A 154 -1.42 4.61 19.80
CA ALA A 154 -0.63 4.73 21.02
C ALA A 154 -0.93 6.01 21.82
N THR A 155 -1.35 7.08 21.14
CA THR A 155 -1.68 8.36 21.79
C THR A 155 -3.12 8.45 22.33
N ALA A 156 -4.02 7.54 21.92
CA ALA A 156 -5.45 7.60 22.22
C ALA A 156 -6.01 6.33 22.88
N ALA A 157 -5.46 5.16 22.55
CA ALA A 157 -5.83 3.84 23.03
C ALA A 157 -4.59 2.91 23.00
N PRO A 158 -3.69 3.01 23.99
CA PRO A 158 -2.41 2.29 24.01
C PRO A 158 -2.55 0.77 23.86
N ALA A 159 -3.61 0.17 24.42
CA ALA A 159 -3.90 -1.25 24.30
C ALA A 159 -4.15 -1.72 22.85
N LEU A 160 -4.58 -0.83 21.95
CA LEU A 160 -4.75 -1.14 20.53
C LEU A 160 -3.46 -0.95 19.72
N ALA A 161 -2.40 -0.41 20.33
CA ALA A 161 -1.10 -0.20 19.68
C ALA A 161 -0.21 -1.45 19.70
N GLY A 162 -0.67 -2.55 20.32
CA GLY A 162 0.09 -3.80 20.45
C GLY A 162 1.03 -3.83 21.66
N VAL A 163 0.74 -3.05 22.70
CA VAL A 163 1.46 -3.02 23.99
C VAL A 163 0.57 -3.60 25.09
#